data_AF-A0A326QKZ6-F1
#
_entry.id   AF-A0A326QKZ6-F1
#
_cell.length_a   1.000
_cell.length_b   1.000
_cell.length_c   1.000
_cell.angle_alpha   90.00
_cell.angle_beta   90.00
_cell.angle_gamma   90.00
#
_symmetry.space_group_name_H-M   'P 1'
#
loop_
_entity.id
_entity.type
_entity.pdbx_description
1 polymer ?
#
loop_
_entity_poly.entity_id
_entity_poly.type
_entity_poly.pdbx_seq_one_letter_code
_entity_poly.pdbx_strand_id
1 'polypeptide(L)'
;MGLASARAWSAAAALVVAALGLSACRTTPGETPAQQAKVGDLLVRAGTANVTLAKAFVPGQPNGLYKGVVRVQTEGQPDSSARLYQVNAVCSIENEPNWPTYDNLYGNELKDLVDAGKFSTATRWQILYYFDGGVDSTGVLSHQAWTDRLKDNLCRRGTFNDSTARPAT
;
A
#
# COMPACT_ATOMS: atom_id res chain seq x y z
N MET A 1 -33.68 46.05 58.09
CA MET A 1 -32.46 46.91 58.19
C MET A 1 -31.24 45.99 58.16
N GLY A 2 -30.26 46.27 57.28
CA GLY A 2 -28.94 45.62 57.26
C GLY A 2 -28.54 45.00 55.92
N LEU A 3 -27.71 45.73 55.15
CA LEU A 3 -27.09 45.33 53.87
C LEU A 3 -25.78 44.51 54.06
N ALA A 4 -25.34 43.90 52.95
CA ALA A 4 -24.00 43.38 52.59
C ALA A 4 -23.69 41.93 53.05
N SER A 5 -23.02 41.06 52.29
CA SER A 5 -22.02 41.29 51.25
C SER A 5 -21.98 40.13 50.24
N ALA A 6 -21.68 40.47 48.98
CA ALA A 6 -21.38 39.54 47.90
C ALA A 6 -19.97 38.93 48.02
N ARG A 7 -19.72 37.91 47.18
CA ARG A 7 -18.44 37.29 46.77
C ARG A 7 -17.86 36.17 47.64
N ALA A 8 -18.05 34.95 47.16
CA ALA A 8 -16.96 33.99 46.99
C ALA A 8 -17.33 33.01 45.86
N TRP A 9 -17.25 33.48 44.62
CA TRP A 9 -17.03 32.59 43.49
C TRP A 9 -15.55 32.26 43.48
N SER A 10 -15.16 30.99 43.68
CA SER A 10 -13.90 30.47 43.13
C SER A 10 -13.86 28.94 43.16
N ALA A 11 -13.91 28.39 41.95
CA ALA A 11 -12.99 27.35 41.49
C ALA A 11 -13.13 25.92 42.02
N ALA A 12 -14.33 25.34 42.02
CA ALA A 12 -14.48 23.89 42.23
C ALA A 12 -15.26 23.14 41.12
N ALA A 13 -15.57 23.78 39.98
CA ALA A 13 -16.39 23.19 38.92
C ALA A 13 -15.75 23.20 37.52
N ALA A 14 -14.45 23.41 37.40
CA ALA A 14 -13.79 23.60 36.10
C ALA A 14 -12.57 22.68 35.85
N LEU A 15 -12.53 21.48 36.44
CA LEU A 15 -11.37 20.57 36.32
C LEU A 15 -11.74 19.12 35.94
N VAL A 16 -12.88 18.90 35.28
CA VAL A 16 -13.27 17.56 34.78
C VAL A 16 -13.49 17.50 33.25
N VAL A 17 -13.48 18.63 32.53
CA VAL A 17 -13.74 18.64 31.07
C VAL A 17 -12.45 18.60 30.21
N ALA A 18 -11.26 18.58 30.82
CA ALA A 18 -10.00 18.60 30.08
C ALA A 18 -9.40 17.19 29.75
N ALA A 19 -10.15 16.10 29.97
CA ALA A 19 -9.63 14.73 29.82
C ALA A 19 -10.02 14.01 28.51
N LEU A 20 -10.74 14.65 27.57
CA LEU A 20 -11.24 14.01 26.34
C LEU A 20 -10.57 14.49 25.04
N GLY A 21 -9.54 15.33 25.11
CA GLY A 21 -9.01 16.06 23.95
C GLY A 21 -7.71 15.52 23.33
N LEU A 22 -7.12 14.45 23.85
CA LEU A 22 -5.79 14.01 23.41
C LEU A 22 -5.78 12.56 22.94
N SER A 23 -5.35 12.39 21.69
CA SER A 23 -4.70 11.19 21.13
C SER A 23 -5.59 10.18 20.41
N ALA A 24 -6.34 10.61 19.41
CA ALA A 24 -6.37 9.83 18.17
C ALA A 24 -5.17 10.24 17.31
N CYS A 25 -3.94 10.00 17.80
CA CYS A 25 -2.80 9.83 16.92
C CYS A 25 -3.13 8.60 16.08
N ARG A 26 -3.78 8.80 14.93
CA ARG A 26 -3.85 7.77 13.90
C ARG A 26 -2.41 7.60 13.44
N THR A 27 -1.67 6.70 14.10
CA THR A 27 -0.49 6.09 13.51
C THR A 27 -0.98 5.46 12.23
N THR A 28 -0.82 6.17 11.12
CA THR A 28 -1.09 5.62 9.81
C THR A 28 -0.21 4.37 9.71
N PRO A 29 -0.79 3.19 9.43
CA PRO A 29 0.00 1.97 9.30
C PRO A 29 1.16 2.23 8.34
N GLY A 30 2.37 1.89 8.79
CA GLY A 30 3.56 1.92 7.94
C GLY A 30 3.41 0.92 6.79
N GLU A 31 4.24 1.07 5.77
CA GLU A 31 4.35 0.06 4.72
C GLU A 31 4.93 -1.23 5.33
N THR A 32 4.35 -2.38 4.97
CA THR A 32 4.79 -3.68 5.43
C THR A 32 5.54 -4.40 4.30
N PRO A 33 6.73 -4.97 4.56
CA PRO A 33 7.42 -5.84 3.61
C PRO A 33 6.53 -7.00 3.17
N ALA A 34 6.42 -7.29 1.87
CA ALA A 34 5.58 -8.38 1.36
C ALA A 34 5.93 -9.75 1.96
N GLN A 35 7.18 -9.97 2.34
CA GLN A 35 7.64 -11.21 2.98
C GLN A 35 7.14 -11.37 4.42
N GLN A 36 6.72 -10.28 5.07
CA GLN A 36 6.23 -10.24 6.46
C GLN A 36 4.74 -9.91 6.55
N ALA A 37 4.14 -9.46 5.44
CA ALA A 37 2.78 -8.98 5.39
C ALA A 37 1.75 -10.10 5.59
N LYS A 38 0.71 -9.78 6.34
CA LYS A 38 -0.51 -10.55 6.51
C LYS A 38 -1.64 -9.91 5.70
N VAL A 39 -2.68 -10.70 5.43
CA VAL A 39 -3.89 -10.16 4.78
C VAL A 39 -4.44 -9.01 5.63
N GLY A 40 -4.70 -7.87 4.99
CA GLY A 40 -5.10 -6.62 5.63
C GLY A 40 -3.96 -5.62 5.84
N ASP A 41 -2.69 -6.04 5.72
CA ASP A 41 -1.56 -5.13 5.87
C ASP A 41 -1.40 -4.21 4.66
N LEU A 42 -1.01 -2.96 4.91
CA LEU A 42 -0.60 -2.03 3.89
C LEU A 42 0.75 -2.48 3.33
N LEU A 43 0.82 -2.83 2.05
CA LEU A 43 2.10 -3.13 1.40
C LEU A 43 2.82 -1.85 1.04
N VAL A 44 2.11 -0.93 0.37
CA VAL A 44 2.69 0.32 -0.14
C VAL A 44 1.68 1.47 -0.16
N ARG A 45 2.19 2.69 -0.01
CA ARG A 45 1.51 3.96 -0.26
C ARG A 45 2.28 4.72 -1.33
N ALA A 46 1.60 5.13 -2.40
CA ALA A 46 2.19 5.91 -3.47
C ALA A 46 1.24 7.01 -3.93
N GLY A 47 1.60 8.27 -3.68
CA GLY A 47 0.69 9.40 -3.88
C GLY A 47 -0.58 9.21 -3.04
N THR A 48 -1.75 9.22 -3.70
CA THR A 48 -3.06 8.98 -3.08
C THR A 48 -3.47 7.51 -3.07
N ALA A 49 -2.68 6.60 -3.62
CA ALA A 49 -3.02 5.17 -3.67
C ALA A 49 -2.47 4.44 -2.45
N ASN A 50 -3.34 3.68 -1.77
CA ASN A 50 -2.97 2.71 -0.75
C ASN A 50 -3.18 1.30 -1.30
N VAL A 51 -2.15 0.45 -1.19
CA VAL A 51 -2.16 -0.93 -1.68
C VAL A 51 -2.09 -1.89 -0.50
N THR A 52 -3.17 -2.62 -0.28
CA THR A 52 -3.33 -3.55 0.86
C THR A 52 -3.30 -4.99 0.38
N LEU A 53 -2.67 -5.88 1.15
CA LEU A 53 -2.65 -7.31 0.83
C LEU A 53 -4.03 -7.94 1.07
N ALA A 54 -4.65 -8.48 0.03
CA ALA A 54 -5.93 -9.20 0.11
C ALA A 54 -5.75 -10.73 0.06
N LYS A 55 -4.67 -11.21 -0.54
CA LYS A 55 -4.26 -12.63 -0.54
C LYS A 55 -2.73 -12.71 -0.60
N ALA A 56 -2.14 -13.51 0.28
CA ALA A 56 -0.70 -13.70 0.35
C ALA A 56 -0.11 -14.21 -0.98
N PHE A 57 1.10 -13.74 -1.30
CA PHE A 57 1.88 -14.25 -2.41
C PHE A 57 2.39 -15.66 -2.11
N VAL A 58 2.49 -16.48 -3.16
CA VAL A 58 3.11 -17.80 -3.12
C VAL A 58 4.51 -17.69 -3.71
N PRO A 59 5.57 -18.01 -2.95
CA PRO A 59 6.92 -18.09 -3.50
C PRO A 59 6.99 -19.10 -4.64
N GLY A 60 7.75 -18.79 -5.68
CA GLY A 60 8.02 -19.70 -6.77
C GLY A 60 9.38 -19.47 -7.41
N GLN A 61 9.70 -20.31 -8.40
CA GLN A 61 11.03 -20.36 -9.02
C GLN A 61 10.96 -20.03 -10.51
N PRO A 62 11.95 -19.28 -11.05
CA PRO A 62 13.03 -18.58 -10.32
C PRO A 62 12.59 -17.19 -9.79
N ASN A 63 13.03 -16.81 -8.58
CA ASN A 63 12.84 -15.50 -7.93
C ASN A 63 11.45 -14.86 -8.10
N GLY A 64 10.40 -15.66 -7.96
CA GLY A 64 9.04 -15.21 -8.20
C GLY A 64 8.18 -15.14 -6.95
N LEU A 65 7.29 -14.14 -6.90
CA LEU A 65 6.16 -14.06 -5.99
C LEU A 65 4.89 -14.08 -6.82
N TYR A 66 4.07 -15.13 -6.67
CA TYR A 66 2.95 -15.40 -7.56
C TYR A 66 1.60 -15.37 -6.84
N LYS A 67 0.53 -15.11 -7.60
CA LYS A 67 -0.87 -15.27 -7.18
C LYS A 67 -1.25 -14.46 -5.93
N GLY A 68 -0.48 -13.44 -5.60
CA GLY A 68 -0.88 -12.47 -4.58
C GLY A 68 -2.06 -11.66 -5.10
N VAL A 69 -2.93 -11.22 -4.19
CA VAL A 69 -4.00 -10.29 -4.54
C VAL A 69 -3.81 -9.04 -3.70
N VAL A 70 -3.84 -7.90 -4.38
CA VAL A 70 -3.78 -6.59 -3.73
C VAL A 70 -5.08 -5.85 -3.97
N ARG A 71 -5.48 -5.08 -2.96
CA ARG A 71 -6.56 -4.11 -3.04
C ARG A 71 -5.95 -2.73 -3.17
N VAL A 72 -6.32 -2.00 -4.21
CA VAL A 72 -5.85 -0.63 -4.46
C VAL A 72 -7.01 0.32 -4.18
N GLN A 73 -6.83 1.19 -3.18
CA GLN A 73 -7.80 2.22 -2.79
C GLN A 73 -7.18 3.60 -2.97
N THR A 74 -7.89 4.49 -3.66
CA THR A 74 -7.52 5.90 -3.75
C THR A 74 -8.07 6.66 -2.55
N GLU A 75 -7.24 7.46 -1.90
CA GLU A 75 -7.65 8.35 -0.82
C GLU A 75 -8.73 9.33 -1.28
N GLY A 76 -9.70 9.61 -0.40
CA GLY A 76 -10.85 10.46 -0.71
C GLY A 76 -11.95 9.80 -1.54
N GLN A 77 -11.74 8.56 -2.05
CA GLN A 77 -12.78 7.79 -2.72
C GLN A 77 -13.46 6.79 -1.74
N PRO A 78 -14.75 6.46 -1.96
CA PRO A 78 -15.45 5.48 -1.14
C PRO A 78 -14.83 4.09 -1.27
N ASP A 79 -14.95 3.26 -0.24
CA ASP A 79 -14.37 1.91 -0.20
C ASP A 79 -14.85 1.00 -1.36
N SER A 80 -16.06 1.24 -1.86
CA SER A 80 -16.65 0.57 -3.02
C SER A 80 -15.95 0.85 -4.35
N SER A 81 -15.04 1.83 -4.40
CA SER A 81 -14.24 2.16 -5.58
C SER A 81 -12.92 1.40 -5.66
N ALA A 82 -12.53 0.68 -4.60
CA ALA A 82 -11.31 -0.09 -4.63
C ALA A 82 -11.33 -1.17 -5.70
N ARG A 83 -10.15 -1.40 -6.27
CA ARG A 83 -9.94 -2.41 -7.30
C ARG A 83 -9.08 -3.54 -6.75
N LEU A 84 -9.41 -4.76 -7.15
CA LEU A 84 -8.64 -5.95 -6.81
C LEU A 84 -7.77 -6.34 -8.00
N TYR A 85 -6.50 -6.62 -7.74
CA TYR A 85 -5.58 -7.10 -8.77
C TYR A 85 -4.92 -8.38 -8.27
N GLN A 86 -4.96 -9.43 -9.09
CA GLN A 86 -4.02 -10.51 -8.95
C GLN A 86 -2.68 -10.05 -9.52
N VAL A 87 -1.62 -10.18 -8.73
CA VAL A 87 -0.28 -9.70 -9.05
C VAL A 87 0.71 -10.87 -8.96
N ASN A 88 1.63 -10.88 -9.92
CA ASN A 88 2.81 -11.72 -9.92
C ASN A 88 4.03 -10.81 -10.15
N ALA A 89 5.12 -11.12 -9.48
CA ALA A 89 6.41 -10.47 -9.66
C ALA A 89 7.45 -11.54 -9.97
N VAL A 90 8.27 -11.31 -10.99
CA VAL A 90 9.51 -12.05 -11.23
C VAL A 90 10.64 -11.04 -11.15
N CYS A 91 11.49 -11.22 -10.14
CA CYS A 91 12.51 -10.25 -9.78
C CYS A 91 13.85 -10.73 -10.31
N SER A 92 14.46 -9.92 -11.16
CA SER A 92 15.71 -10.31 -11.81
C SER A 92 16.92 -9.89 -10.97
N ILE A 93 18.08 -10.49 -11.26
CA ILE A 93 19.34 -10.17 -10.60
C ILE A 93 20.23 -9.42 -11.61
N GLU A 94 20.69 -8.24 -11.21
CA GLU A 94 21.51 -7.39 -12.06
C GLU A 94 22.91 -7.96 -12.17
N ASN A 95 23.47 -7.86 -13.37
CA ASN A 95 24.77 -8.41 -13.74
C ASN A 95 24.87 -9.95 -13.67
N GLU A 96 23.75 -10.67 -13.47
CA GLU A 96 23.77 -12.13 -13.54
C GLU A 96 23.59 -12.63 -14.98
N PRO A 97 24.51 -13.48 -15.49
CA PRO A 97 24.39 -14.04 -16.83
C PRO A 97 23.08 -14.81 -17.04
N ASN A 98 22.46 -14.62 -18.21
CA ASN A 98 21.19 -15.25 -18.61
C ASN A 98 19.94 -14.79 -17.84
N TRP A 99 20.07 -13.82 -16.92
CA TRP A 99 18.93 -13.17 -16.30
C TRP A 99 18.47 -11.96 -17.13
N PRO A 100 17.15 -11.68 -17.20
CA PRO A 100 16.65 -10.47 -17.85
C PRO A 100 17.19 -9.20 -17.19
N THR A 101 17.34 -8.10 -17.93
CA THR A 101 17.78 -6.81 -17.39
C THR A 101 16.62 -5.98 -16.80
N TYR A 102 15.56 -6.65 -16.35
CA TYR A 102 14.35 -6.02 -15.85
C TYR A 102 13.65 -6.86 -14.78
N ASP A 103 12.94 -6.20 -13.87
CA ASP A 103 11.90 -6.82 -13.06
C ASP A 103 10.59 -6.87 -13.85
N ASN A 104 9.80 -7.93 -13.66
CA ASN A 104 8.55 -8.13 -14.38
C ASN A 104 7.39 -8.22 -13.39
N LEU A 105 6.53 -7.19 -13.37
CA LEU A 105 5.29 -7.17 -12.62
C LEU A 105 4.12 -7.39 -13.58
N TYR A 106 3.31 -8.41 -13.37
CA TYR A 106 2.20 -8.71 -14.27
C TYR A 106 1.02 -9.31 -13.54
N GLY A 107 -0.15 -9.20 -14.14
CA GLY A 107 -1.36 -9.58 -13.45
C GLY A 107 -2.61 -9.38 -14.28
N ASN A 108 -3.73 -9.40 -13.55
CA ASN A 108 -5.03 -9.08 -14.09
C ASN A 108 -5.92 -8.48 -13.01
N GLU A 109 -6.83 -7.61 -13.40
CA GLU A 109 -7.88 -7.15 -12.51
C GLU A 109 -8.85 -8.30 -12.20
N LEU A 110 -9.36 -8.31 -10.96
CA LEU A 110 -10.37 -9.23 -10.44
C LEU A 110 -11.66 -8.47 -10.11
N LYS A 111 -12.80 -9.12 -10.33
CA LYS A 111 -14.09 -8.62 -9.85
C LYS A 111 -14.30 -8.93 -8.37
N ASP A 112 -13.86 -10.12 -7.94
CA ASP A 112 -13.98 -10.61 -6.58
C ASP A 112 -12.78 -11.48 -6.21
N LEU A 113 -12.50 -11.60 -4.90
CA LEU A 113 -11.42 -12.43 -4.38
C LEU A 113 -11.59 -13.93 -4.70
N VAL A 114 -12.82 -14.42 -4.88
CA VAL A 114 -13.13 -15.80 -5.30
C VAL A 114 -12.58 -16.12 -6.70
N ASP A 115 -12.31 -15.09 -7.51
CA ASP A 115 -11.71 -15.25 -8.83
C ASP A 115 -10.18 -15.33 -8.78
N ALA A 116 -9.56 -15.19 -7.61
CA ALA A 116 -8.12 -15.33 -7.46
C ALA A 116 -7.65 -16.73 -7.90
N GLY A 117 -6.68 -16.77 -8.81
CA GLY A 117 -6.19 -17.97 -9.48
C GLY A 117 -6.79 -18.20 -10.87
N LYS A 118 -7.92 -17.54 -11.20
CA LYS A 118 -8.47 -17.53 -12.55
C LYS A 118 -7.73 -16.47 -13.37
N PHE A 119 -7.01 -16.89 -14.39
CA PHE A 119 -6.30 -15.98 -15.27
C PHE A 119 -7.26 -15.44 -16.35
N SER A 120 -7.34 -14.12 -16.49
CA SER A 120 -8.13 -13.44 -17.51
C SER A 120 -7.19 -12.74 -18.50
N THR A 121 -7.28 -13.09 -19.78
CA THR A 121 -6.53 -12.38 -20.83
C THR A 121 -7.12 -11.00 -21.13
N ALA A 122 -8.42 -10.81 -20.93
CA ALA A 122 -9.13 -9.56 -21.21
C ALA A 122 -8.74 -8.42 -20.25
N THR A 123 -8.36 -8.75 -19.02
CA THR A 123 -7.93 -7.76 -18.00
C THR A 123 -6.45 -7.87 -17.69
N ARG A 124 -5.68 -8.54 -18.55
CA ARG A 124 -4.25 -8.76 -18.37
C ARG A 124 -3.47 -7.46 -18.52
N TRP A 125 -2.43 -7.34 -17.72
CA TRP A 125 -1.43 -6.29 -17.83
C TRP A 125 -0.05 -6.81 -17.44
N GLN A 126 0.98 -6.11 -17.91
CA GLN A 126 2.38 -6.38 -17.60
C GLN A 126 3.15 -5.06 -17.62
N ILE A 127 4.08 -4.92 -16.68
CA ILE A 127 5.01 -3.80 -16.58
C ILE A 127 6.41 -4.37 -16.39
N LEU A 128 7.33 -4.00 -17.27
CA LEU A 128 8.74 -4.33 -17.22
C LEU A 128 9.52 -3.11 -16.72
N TYR A 129 10.31 -3.31 -15.68
CA TYR A 129 11.12 -2.26 -15.07
C TYR A 129 12.59 -2.58 -15.29
N TYR A 130 13.18 -1.94 -16.30
CA TYR A 130 14.56 -2.15 -16.71
C TYR A 130 15.53 -1.50 -15.73
N PHE A 131 16.70 -2.11 -15.55
CA PHE A 131 17.73 -1.62 -14.62
C PHE A 131 18.34 -0.28 -15.05
N ASP A 132 18.23 0.09 -16.32
CA ASP A 132 18.63 1.41 -16.85
C ASP A 132 17.61 2.53 -16.55
N GLY A 133 16.52 2.21 -15.86
CA GLY A 133 15.42 3.13 -15.54
C GLY A 133 14.30 3.15 -16.59
N GLY A 134 14.41 2.38 -17.66
CA GLY A 134 13.34 2.20 -18.64
C GLY A 134 12.11 1.50 -18.03
N VAL A 135 10.92 1.90 -18.44
CA VAL A 135 9.67 1.24 -18.07
C VAL A 135 8.86 0.97 -19.32
N ASP A 136 8.46 -0.28 -19.53
CA ASP A 136 7.54 -0.69 -20.60
C ASP A 136 6.28 -1.28 -19.99
N SER A 137 5.12 -0.92 -20.53
CA SER A 137 3.81 -1.30 -20.00
C SER A 137 2.92 -1.78 -21.13
N THR A 138 2.36 -2.97 -20.97
CA THR A 138 1.43 -3.57 -21.94
C THR A 138 0.14 -4.03 -21.27
N GLY A 139 -0.97 -4.01 -22.02
CA GLY A 139 -2.29 -4.44 -21.54
C GLY A 139 -3.14 -3.31 -20.95
N VAL A 140 -4.09 -3.67 -20.08
CA VAL A 140 -5.16 -2.76 -19.65
C VAL A 140 -4.78 -1.81 -18.51
N LEU A 141 -3.72 -2.12 -17.77
CA LEU A 141 -3.18 -1.28 -16.72
C LEU A 141 -1.87 -0.67 -17.23
N SER A 142 -1.84 0.65 -17.32
CA SER A 142 -0.62 1.40 -17.56
C SER A 142 0.20 1.50 -16.28
N HIS A 143 1.49 1.78 -16.44
CA HIS A 143 2.40 2.17 -15.36
C HIS A 143 1.81 3.28 -14.46
N GLN A 144 1.86 3.07 -13.15
CA GLN A 144 1.37 3.99 -12.11
C GLN A 144 2.33 4.01 -10.92
N ALA A 145 2.33 5.09 -10.14
CA ALA A 145 3.24 5.22 -8.99
C ALA A 145 3.12 4.08 -7.97
N TRP A 146 1.93 3.49 -7.78
CA TRP A 146 1.76 2.36 -6.87
C TRP A 146 2.34 1.07 -7.42
N THR A 147 2.41 0.88 -8.75
CA THR A 147 3.02 -0.31 -9.34
C THR A 147 4.54 -0.26 -9.19
N ASP A 148 5.14 0.93 -9.28
CA ASP A 148 6.57 1.14 -8.97
C ASP A 148 6.88 0.75 -7.53
N ARG A 149 6.15 1.37 -6.59
CA ARG A 149 6.40 1.16 -5.17
C ARG A 149 6.14 -0.29 -4.78
N LEU A 150 5.09 -0.91 -5.35
CA LEU A 150 4.80 -2.33 -5.14
C LEU A 150 5.92 -3.21 -5.69
N LYS A 151 6.43 -2.95 -6.90
CA LYS A 151 7.60 -3.66 -7.45
C LYS A 151 8.80 -3.54 -6.51
N ASP A 152 9.11 -2.36 -5.98
CA ASP A 152 10.20 -2.19 -5.01
C ASP A 152 9.99 -3.01 -3.74
N ASN A 153 8.74 -3.14 -3.27
CA ASN A 153 8.41 -3.93 -2.10
C ASN A 153 8.49 -5.45 -2.38
N LEU A 154 8.07 -5.92 -3.56
CA LEU A 154 8.09 -7.33 -3.95
C LEU A 154 9.49 -7.81 -4.36
N CYS A 155 10.21 -7.00 -5.13
CA CYS A 155 11.54 -7.29 -5.69
C CYS A 155 12.66 -6.65 -4.87
N ARG A 156 12.44 -6.47 -3.56
CA ARG A 156 13.39 -5.85 -2.64
C ARG A 156 14.83 -6.32 -2.86
N ARG A 157 15.69 -5.38 -3.23
CA ARG A 157 17.14 -5.49 -3.08
C ARG A 157 17.57 -4.63 -1.88
N GLY A 158 17.90 -5.26 -0.76
CA GLY A 158 18.43 -4.58 0.44
C GLY A 158 17.40 -3.93 1.38
N THR A 159 17.87 -3.06 2.28
CA THR A 159 17.08 -2.40 3.34
C THR A 159 16.13 -1.37 2.72
N PHE A 160 14.87 -1.73 2.62
CA PHE A 160 13.78 -0.86 2.19
C PHE A 160 13.73 0.41 3.03
N ASN A 161 13.71 1.57 2.37
CA ASN A 161 13.58 2.85 3.04
C ASN A 161 12.11 3.29 3.04
N ASP A 162 11.46 3.19 4.20
CA ASP A 162 10.10 3.69 4.44
C ASP A 162 10.03 5.23 4.43
N SER A 163 11.16 5.93 4.48
CA SER A 163 11.22 7.39 4.55
C SER A 163 10.94 8.11 3.22
N THR A 164 10.83 7.38 2.09
CA THR A 164 10.56 7.97 0.77
C THR A 164 9.08 8.05 0.42
N ALA A 165 8.18 7.73 1.35
CA ALA A 165 6.78 8.16 1.29
C ALA A 165 6.72 9.69 1.45
N ARG A 166 7.15 10.41 0.42
CA ARG A 166 7.19 11.87 0.39
C ARG A 166 5.75 12.37 0.57
N PRO A 167 5.45 13.22 1.58
CA PRO A 167 4.20 13.94 1.58
C PRO A 167 4.15 14.77 0.30
N ALA A 168 3.07 14.64 -0.48
CA ALA A 168 2.81 15.59 -1.54
C ALA A 168 2.70 16.98 -0.89
N THR A 169 3.70 17.83 -1.13
CA THR A 169 3.55 19.29 -1.03
C THR A 169 2.60 19.79 -2.10
#